data_AF-A0A6G8JHR4-F1
#
_entry.id   AF-A0A6G8JHR4-F1
#
_cell.length_a   1.000
_cell.length_b   1.000
_cell.length_c   1.000
_cell.angle_alpha   90.00
_cell.angle_beta   90.00
_cell.angle_gamma   90.00
#
_symmetry.space_group_name_H-M   'P 1'
#
loop_
_entity.id
_entity.type
_entity.pdbx_description
1 polymer ?
#
loop_
_entity_poly.entity_id
_entity_poly.type
_entity_poly.pdbx_seq_one_letter_code
_entity_poly.pdbx_strand_id
1 'polypeptide(L)'
;MRLTKLAFALSGMIIATHAAALDLSKETETYKQFVVEQIDQLVADTEKFVGYLHKGDVQKAKQIYPLARMYFERSEPIAESFGDLDPRIDARLADLAEEGKTEKDWSGFHKIEKVLWEKNTTKGTKATAEQLLKDVKELRAKIPTAEVTPELMITGAVDLLNEVSTTKVTGEEEIFSKTDLYDFKANIEGAEKIYEIFKPQLEKVDAKLSAEIASRFEAVNTLLAKHNKSKTGYDYVAYNKLSKDEIKALAEAVNKLGEPLAQLGVLLNK
;
A
#
# COMPACT_ATOMS: atom_id res chain seq x y z
N MET A 1 46.86 -49.93 43.79
CA MET A 1 46.08 -49.53 42.59
C MET A 1 44.71 -49.02 43.05
N ARG A 2 44.49 -47.70 43.09
CA ARG A 2 43.20 -47.01 42.86
C ARG A 2 43.42 -45.50 43.01
N LEU A 3 43.20 -44.81 41.90
CA LEU A 3 43.53 -43.40 41.64
C LEU A 3 42.63 -42.44 42.44
N THR A 4 43.24 -41.41 42.98
CA THR A 4 42.61 -40.22 43.57
C THR A 4 41.93 -39.38 42.50
N LYS A 5 40.69 -38.97 42.77
CA LYS A 5 39.84 -38.14 41.92
C LYS A 5 40.41 -36.71 41.83
N LEU A 6 40.57 -36.20 40.62
CA LEU A 6 40.70 -34.76 40.35
C LEU A 6 39.51 -34.36 39.47
N ALA A 7 38.54 -33.65 40.05
CA ALA A 7 37.45 -33.06 39.30
C ALA A 7 37.85 -31.62 38.94
N PHE A 8 38.13 -31.37 37.66
CA PHE A 8 38.27 -30.03 37.11
C PHE A 8 36.85 -29.48 36.88
N ALA A 9 36.43 -28.53 37.72
CA ALA A 9 35.26 -27.71 37.43
C ALA A 9 35.70 -26.57 36.49
N LEU A 10 35.46 -26.74 35.19
CA LEU A 10 35.52 -25.63 34.24
C LEU A 10 34.23 -24.83 34.40
N SER A 11 34.25 -23.76 35.19
CA SER A 11 33.20 -22.75 35.17
C SER A 11 33.32 -21.97 33.86
N GLY A 12 32.66 -22.46 32.81
CA GLY A 12 32.47 -21.73 31.56
C GLY A 12 31.52 -20.55 31.82
N MET A 13 32.07 -19.34 31.86
CA MET A 13 31.29 -18.11 31.84
C MET A 13 30.71 -17.96 30.43
N ILE A 14 29.43 -18.33 30.25
CA ILE A 14 28.68 -18.02 29.03
C ILE A 14 28.40 -16.52 29.07
N ILE A 15 29.24 -15.73 28.39
CA ILE A 15 28.87 -14.36 28.05
C ILE A 15 27.85 -14.48 26.92
N ALA A 16 26.57 -14.46 27.27
CA ALA A 16 25.51 -14.22 26.31
C ALA A 16 25.68 -12.80 25.79
N THR A 17 26.36 -12.64 24.66
CA THR A 17 26.34 -11.39 23.90
C THR A 17 24.93 -11.22 23.38
N HIS A 18 24.08 -10.50 24.12
CA HIS A 18 22.89 -9.90 23.53
C HIS A 18 23.40 -8.88 22.51
N ALA A 19 23.45 -9.27 21.24
CA ALA A 19 23.66 -8.31 20.18
C ALA A 19 22.51 -7.31 20.28
N ALA A 20 22.82 -6.04 20.57
CA ALA A 20 21.79 -4.99 20.66
C ALA A 20 20.92 -5.01 19.41
N ALA A 21 19.60 -4.89 19.55
CA ALA A 21 18.65 -4.79 18.44
C ALA A 21 19.14 -3.79 17.39
N LEU A 22 18.88 -4.07 16.11
CA LEU A 22 19.24 -3.11 15.06
C LEU A 22 18.42 -1.83 15.28
N ASP A 23 19.09 -0.68 15.37
CA ASP A 23 18.41 0.61 15.43
C ASP A 23 17.89 0.95 14.02
N LEU A 24 16.57 0.90 13.87
CA LEU A 24 15.83 1.20 12.64
C LEU A 24 15.02 2.51 12.73
N SER A 25 15.32 3.36 13.72
CA SER A 25 14.58 4.61 13.95
C SER A 25 14.65 5.59 12.78
N LYS A 26 15.75 5.58 12.03
CA LYS A 26 15.91 6.41 10.83
C LYS A 26 14.99 5.94 9.70
N GLU A 27 14.89 4.63 9.52
CA GLU A 27 14.07 3.99 8.51
C GLU A 27 12.58 4.26 8.78
N THR A 28 12.13 4.14 10.04
CA THR A 28 10.75 4.44 10.41
C THR A 28 10.38 5.92 10.25
N GLU A 29 11.27 6.84 10.64
CA GLU A 29 11.05 8.28 10.43
C GLU A 29 11.00 8.64 8.94
N THR A 30 11.88 8.02 8.13
CA THR A 30 11.90 8.22 6.67
C THR A 30 10.57 7.77 6.05
N TYR A 31 10.04 6.63 6.47
CA TYR A 31 8.77 6.13 5.98
C TYR A 31 7.60 7.00 6.42
N LYS A 32 7.60 7.45 7.69
CA LYS A 32 6.59 8.39 8.19
C LYS A 32 6.55 9.67 7.37
N GLN A 33 7.71 10.23 7.05
CA GLN A 33 7.78 11.42 6.20
C GLN A 33 7.27 11.15 4.78
N PHE A 34 7.63 10.01 4.18
CA PHE A 34 7.09 9.60 2.88
C PHE A 34 5.55 9.56 2.89
N VAL A 35 4.95 8.94 3.90
CA VAL A 35 3.48 8.86 4.01
C VAL A 35 2.87 10.25 4.24
N VAL A 36 3.48 11.11 5.04
CA VAL A 36 3.05 12.50 5.18
C VAL A 36 3.00 13.22 3.83
N GLU A 37 4.05 13.07 3.01
CA GLU A 37 4.14 13.68 1.68
C GLU A 37 3.10 13.10 0.71
N GLN A 38 2.84 11.79 0.75
CA GLN A 38 1.77 11.18 -0.04
C GLN A 38 0.40 11.76 0.34
N ILE A 39 0.09 11.85 1.63
CA ILE A 39 -1.21 12.37 2.07
C ILE A 39 -1.34 13.89 1.83
N ASP A 40 -0.24 14.65 1.82
CA ASP A 40 -0.25 16.04 1.33
C ASP A 40 -0.67 16.14 -0.14
N GLN A 41 -0.16 15.24 -1.00
CA GLN A 41 -0.59 15.18 -2.40
C GLN A 41 -2.03 14.68 -2.55
N LEU A 42 -2.45 13.70 -1.74
CA LEU A 42 -3.84 13.24 -1.68
C LEU A 42 -4.78 14.41 -1.39
N VAL A 43 -4.50 15.21 -0.35
CA VAL A 43 -5.30 16.41 -0.03
C VAL A 43 -5.38 17.34 -1.25
N ALA A 44 -4.24 17.67 -1.85
CA ALA A 44 -4.19 18.62 -2.96
C ALA A 44 -4.97 18.14 -4.20
N ASP A 45 -4.87 16.86 -4.54
CA ASP A 45 -5.56 16.30 -5.71
C ASP A 45 -7.03 15.97 -5.41
N THR A 46 -7.40 15.63 -4.18
CA THR A 46 -8.80 15.59 -3.74
C THR A 46 -9.45 16.98 -3.81
N GLU A 47 -8.76 18.06 -3.45
CA GLU A 47 -9.27 19.43 -3.62
C GLU A 47 -9.58 19.76 -5.08
N LYS A 48 -8.67 19.39 -6.01
CA LYS A 48 -8.88 19.56 -7.45
C LYS A 48 -10.06 18.70 -7.93
N PHE A 49 -10.13 17.44 -7.50
CA PHE A 49 -11.20 16.50 -7.82
C PHE A 49 -12.57 17.05 -7.42
N VAL A 50 -12.72 17.48 -6.17
CA VAL A 50 -13.94 18.14 -5.66
C VAL A 50 -14.26 19.41 -6.45
N GLY A 51 -13.23 20.19 -6.80
CA GLY A 51 -13.38 21.36 -7.67
C GLY A 51 -13.97 21.03 -9.05
N TYR A 52 -13.56 19.93 -9.68
CA TYR A 52 -14.14 19.48 -10.96
C TYR A 52 -15.57 18.97 -10.81
N LEU A 53 -15.87 18.25 -9.73
CA LEU A 53 -17.23 17.80 -9.42
C LEU A 53 -18.19 18.97 -9.27
N HIS A 54 -17.80 20.02 -8.53
CA HIS A 54 -18.58 21.24 -8.35
C HIS A 54 -18.82 22.01 -9.65
N LYS A 55 -17.84 22.02 -10.56
CA LYS A 55 -17.94 22.67 -11.87
C LYS A 55 -18.73 21.87 -12.91
N GLY A 56 -19.09 20.62 -12.60
CA GLY A 56 -19.73 19.74 -13.58
C GLY A 56 -18.76 19.15 -14.61
N ASP A 57 -17.45 19.23 -14.38
CA ASP A 57 -16.43 18.77 -15.32
C ASP A 57 -16.17 17.27 -15.15
N VAL A 58 -17.07 16.46 -15.72
CA VAL A 58 -17.01 14.99 -15.64
C VAL A 58 -15.70 14.44 -16.20
N GLN A 59 -15.18 15.02 -17.29
CA GLN A 59 -13.96 14.53 -17.93
C GLN A 59 -12.75 14.72 -17.03
N LYS A 60 -12.54 15.92 -16.48
CA LYS A 60 -11.41 16.16 -15.57
C LYS A 60 -11.56 15.42 -14.25
N ALA A 61 -12.79 15.27 -13.74
CA ALA A 61 -13.05 14.46 -12.56
C ALA A 61 -12.63 13.00 -12.77
N LYS A 62 -13.00 12.39 -13.91
CA LYS A 62 -12.59 11.02 -14.27
C LYS A 62 -11.07 10.89 -14.48
N GLN A 63 -10.41 11.91 -15.02
CA GLN A 63 -8.96 11.89 -15.25
C GLN A 63 -8.16 11.94 -13.95
N ILE A 64 -8.54 12.79 -12.99
CA ILE A 64 -7.80 12.94 -11.74
C ILE A 64 -8.14 11.85 -10.72
N TYR A 65 -9.34 11.25 -10.79
CA TYR A 65 -9.82 10.25 -9.84
C TYR A 65 -8.78 9.15 -9.52
N PRO A 66 -8.26 8.38 -10.50
CA PRO A 66 -7.32 7.31 -10.16
C PRO A 66 -5.97 7.85 -9.70
N LEU A 67 -5.54 9.03 -10.20
CA LEU A 67 -4.28 9.65 -9.79
C LEU A 67 -4.30 10.11 -8.34
N ALA A 68 -5.44 10.64 -7.87
CA ALA A 68 -5.62 11.04 -6.48
C ALA A 68 -5.58 9.81 -5.57
N ARG A 69 -6.28 8.73 -5.94
CA ARG A 69 -6.30 7.47 -5.18
C ARG A 69 -4.92 6.85 -4.98
N MET A 70 -4.05 6.89 -6.00
CA MET A 70 -2.69 6.33 -5.88
C MET A 70 -1.90 6.83 -4.67
N TYR A 71 -2.16 8.04 -4.17
CA TYR A 71 -1.50 8.55 -2.95
C TYR A 71 -2.00 7.86 -1.68
N PHE A 72 -3.30 7.54 -1.62
CA PHE A 72 -3.90 6.78 -0.52
C PHE A 72 -3.36 5.35 -0.52
N GLU A 73 -3.41 4.70 -1.67
CA GLU A 73 -2.97 3.32 -1.94
C GLU A 73 -1.48 3.07 -1.61
N ARG A 74 -0.60 4.05 -1.88
CA ARG A 74 0.83 3.97 -1.45
C ARG A 74 1.02 4.08 0.07
N SER A 75 0.02 4.57 0.78
CA SER A 75 0.08 4.99 2.19
C SER A 75 -0.75 4.10 3.12
N GLU A 76 -1.52 3.16 2.57
CA GLU A 76 -2.43 2.24 3.27
C GLU A 76 -1.84 1.61 4.54
N PRO A 77 -0.57 1.14 4.58
CA PRO A 77 0.01 0.57 5.80
C PRO A 77 -0.11 1.44 7.05
N ILE A 78 -0.17 2.76 6.88
CA ILE A 78 -0.42 3.69 7.98
C ILE A 78 -1.86 4.23 7.91
N ALA A 79 -2.40 4.50 6.73
CA ALA A 79 -3.72 5.11 6.59
C ALA A 79 -4.84 4.23 7.21
N GLU A 80 -4.77 2.92 7.01
CA GLU A 80 -5.75 1.95 7.53
C GLU A 80 -5.71 1.82 9.07
N SER A 81 -4.58 2.17 9.71
CA SER A 81 -4.48 2.17 11.17
C SER A 81 -5.46 3.13 11.85
N PHE A 82 -6.06 4.05 11.08
CA PHE A 82 -7.09 4.98 11.53
C PHE A 82 -8.52 4.48 11.33
N GLY A 83 -8.73 3.16 11.27
CA GLY A 83 -9.98 2.45 11.59
C GLY A 83 -11.25 2.95 10.92
N ASP A 84 -11.86 4.02 11.43
CA ASP A 84 -13.10 4.59 10.91
C ASP A 84 -12.90 5.54 9.72
N LEU A 85 -11.68 6.00 9.47
CA LEU A 85 -11.37 6.89 8.36
C LEU A 85 -11.27 6.15 7.04
N ASP A 86 -10.64 4.98 7.05
CA ASP A 86 -10.48 4.15 5.86
C ASP A 86 -11.82 3.88 5.14
N PRO A 87 -12.86 3.30 5.79
CA PRO A 87 -14.12 3.03 5.11
C PRO A 87 -14.92 4.29 4.73
N ARG A 88 -14.62 5.45 5.35
CA ARG A 88 -15.21 6.74 4.93
C ARG A 88 -14.60 7.26 3.63
N ILE A 89 -13.35 6.92 3.37
CA ILE A 89 -12.57 7.36 2.21
C ILE A 89 -12.71 6.34 1.07
N ASP A 90 -12.55 5.05 1.35
CA ASP A 90 -12.25 4.04 0.33
C ASP A 90 -13.08 2.75 0.40
N ALA A 91 -14.08 2.63 1.28
CA ALA A 91 -14.87 1.40 1.29
C ALA A 91 -15.59 1.14 -0.05
N ARG A 92 -15.51 -0.10 -0.52
CA ARG A 92 -16.37 -0.58 -1.60
C ARG A 92 -17.75 -0.89 -1.05
N LEU A 93 -18.76 -0.82 -1.91
CA LEU A 93 -20.13 -1.15 -1.50
C LEU A 93 -20.28 -2.61 -1.05
N ALA A 94 -19.45 -3.52 -1.59
CA ALA A 94 -19.43 -4.93 -1.20
C ALA A 94 -19.00 -5.10 0.26
N ASP A 95 -17.91 -4.45 0.68
CA ASP A 95 -17.38 -4.55 2.05
C ASP A 95 -18.37 -3.99 3.07
N LEU A 96 -19.02 -2.86 2.75
CA LEU A 96 -20.08 -2.30 3.59
C LEU A 96 -21.26 -3.25 3.77
N ALA A 97 -21.63 -4.00 2.72
CA ALA A 97 -22.74 -4.93 2.80
C ALA A 97 -22.45 -6.12 3.74
N GLU A 98 -21.19 -6.56 3.83
CA GLU A 98 -20.75 -7.59 4.77
C GLU A 98 -20.90 -7.13 6.24
N GLU A 99 -20.80 -5.83 6.48
CA GLU A 99 -21.06 -5.19 7.78
C GLU A 99 -22.55 -4.85 8.03
N GLY A 100 -23.45 -5.26 7.13
CA GLY A 100 -24.88 -4.94 7.20
C GLY A 100 -25.23 -3.48 6.89
N LYS A 101 -24.30 -2.72 6.31
CA LYS A 101 -24.50 -1.36 5.82
C LYS A 101 -25.01 -1.35 4.38
N THR A 102 -25.49 -0.19 3.92
CA THR A 102 -26.12 -0.03 2.60
C THR A 102 -25.58 1.18 1.85
N GLU A 103 -26.06 1.44 0.63
CA GLU A 103 -25.72 2.66 -0.12
C GLU A 103 -26.01 3.97 0.64
N LYS A 104 -26.89 3.94 1.65
CA LYS A 104 -27.19 5.10 2.51
C LYS A 104 -26.01 5.46 3.41
N ASP A 105 -25.24 4.45 3.84
CA ASP A 105 -24.11 4.56 4.75
C ASP A 105 -22.80 4.79 3.98
N TRP A 106 -22.80 4.51 2.68
CA TRP A 106 -21.64 4.62 1.80
C TRP A 106 -21.18 6.07 1.59
N SER A 107 -19.88 6.31 1.51
CA SER A 107 -19.24 7.60 1.23
C SER A 107 -18.01 7.39 0.34
N GLY A 108 -17.14 8.38 0.23
CA GLY A 108 -15.79 8.18 -0.29
C GLY A 108 -15.66 8.18 -1.81
N PHE A 109 -14.48 7.72 -2.28
CA PHE A 109 -14.11 7.66 -3.68
C PHE A 109 -15.06 6.80 -4.51
N HIS A 110 -15.29 5.54 -4.13
CA HIS A 110 -16.10 4.61 -4.92
C HIS A 110 -17.58 5.01 -5.05
N LYS A 111 -18.14 5.72 -4.06
CA LYS A 111 -19.51 6.26 -4.20
C LYS A 111 -19.57 7.32 -5.29
N ILE A 112 -18.52 8.13 -5.43
CA ILE A 112 -18.41 9.16 -6.47
C ILE A 112 -18.07 8.51 -7.81
N GLU A 113 -17.20 7.50 -7.82
CA GLU A 113 -16.86 6.66 -8.97
C GLU A 113 -18.12 6.13 -9.66
N LYS A 114 -19.02 5.48 -8.92
CA LYS A 114 -20.31 4.98 -9.43
C LYS A 114 -21.08 6.07 -10.20
N VAL A 115 -21.19 7.26 -9.62
CA VAL A 115 -21.92 8.38 -10.23
C VAL A 115 -21.23 8.86 -11.50
N LEU A 116 -19.90 9.00 -11.47
CA LEU A 116 -19.12 9.44 -12.62
C LEU A 116 -19.18 8.43 -13.77
N TRP A 117 -19.02 7.13 -13.52
CA TRP A 117 -18.93 6.13 -14.59
C TRP A 117 -20.27 5.57 -15.05
N GLU A 118 -21.21 5.27 -14.16
CA GLU A 118 -22.52 4.74 -14.58
C GLU A 118 -23.45 5.84 -15.11
N LYS A 119 -23.47 7.00 -14.46
CA LYS A 119 -24.42 8.08 -14.78
C LYS A 119 -23.81 9.18 -15.63
N ASN A 120 -22.48 9.16 -15.84
CA ASN A 120 -21.75 10.15 -16.62
C ASN A 120 -22.08 11.60 -16.24
N THR A 121 -22.17 11.87 -14.93
CA THR A 121 -22.54 13.18 -14.39
C THR A 121 -21.83 13.43 -13.06
N THR A 122 -21.80 14.69 -12.61
CA THR A 122 -21.39 15.06 -11.24
C THR A 122 -22.61 15.38 -10.35
N LYS A 123 -23.83 15.35 -10.90
CA LYS A 123 -25.05 15.62 -10.13
C LYS A 123 -25.21 14.58 -9.02
N GLY A 124 -25.41 15.07 -7.79
CA GLY A 124 -25.57 14.23 -6.60
C GLY A 124 -24.27 13.88 -5.89
N THR A 125 -23.09 14.27 -6.38
CA THR A 125 -21.81 13.98 -5.71
C THR A 125 -21.42 15.03 -4.67
N LYS A 126 -22.01 16.22 -4.68
CA LYS A 126 -21.57 17.38 -3.88
C LYS A 126 -21.34 17.06 -2.40
N ALA A 127 -22.33 16.49 -1.72
CA ALA A 127 -22.22 16.19 -0.30
C ALA A 127 -21.13 15.15 0.00
N THR A 128 -21.06 14.07 -0.81
CA THR A 128 -20.03 13.03 -0.69
C THR A 128 -18.64 13.59 -0.97
N ALA A 129 -18.50 14.45 -1.97
CA ALA A 129 -17.23 15.07 -2.35
C ALA A 129 -16.70 16.03 -1.26
N GLU A 130 -17.58 16.83 -0.67
CA GLU A 130 -17.25 17.70 0.46
C GLU A 130 -16.88 16.88 1.71
N GLN A 131 -17.54 15.73 1.93
CA GLN A 131 -17.22 14.83 3.03
C GLN A 131 -15.87 14.13 2.83
N LEU A 132 -15.62 13.57 1.64
CA LEU A 132 -14.35 12.96 1.26
C LEU A 132 -13.17 13.91 1.51
N LEU A 133 -13.29 15.19 1.11
CA LEU A 133 -12.21 16.15 1.36
C LEU A 133 -11.98 16.41 2.85
N LYS A 134 -13.03 16.40 3.68
CA LYS A 134 -12.87 16.52 5.14
C LYS A 134 -12.20 15.28 5.72
N ASP A 135 -12.61 14.09 5.29
CA ASP A 135 -12.04 12.83 5.77
C ASP A 135 -10.56 12.72 5.39
N VAL A 136 -10.18 13.08 4.16
CA VAL A 136 -8.77 13.15 3.73
C VAL A 136 -7.95 14.18 4.53
N LYS A 137 -8.54 15.33 4.87
CA LYS A 137 -7.88 16.32 5.75
C LYS A 137 -7.76 15.85 7.20
N GLU A 138 -8.76 15.11 7.69
CA GLU A 138 -8.72 14.47 9.00
C GLU A 138 -7.60 13.41 9.03
N LEU A 139 -7.51 12.55 8.01
CA LEU A 139 -6.41 11.60 7.84
C LEU A 139 -5.07 12.32 7.88
N ARG A 140 -4.90 13.39 7.08
CA ARG A 140 -3.66 14.18 7.08
C ARG A 140 -3.26 14.71 8.45
N ALA A 141 -4.23 15.10 9.27
CA ALA A 141 -3.99 15.60 10.63
C ALA A 141 -3.59 14.49 11.61
N LYS A 142 -4.08 13.25 11.40
CA LYS A 142 -3.78 12.09 12.24
C LYS A 142 -2.46 11.40 11.89
N ILE A 143 -2.03 11.39 10.62
CA ILE A 143 -0.81 10.70 10.18
C ILE A 143 0.44 11.07 11.01
N PRO A 144 0.69 12.34 11.38
CA PRO A 144 1.83 12.69 12.25
C PRO A 144 1.79 12.07 13.65
N THR A 145 0.62 11.62 14.12
CA THR A 145 0.47 10.94 15.42
C THR A 145 0.58 9.43 15.32
N ALA A 146 0.70 8.86 14.12
CA ALA A 146 0.91 7.42 13.94
C ALA A 146 2.25 7.00 14.56
N GLU A 147 2.22 5.88 15.28
CA GLU A 147 3.42 5.16 15.68
C GLU A 147 3.86 4.28 14.52
N VAL A 148 5.06 4.52 14.02
CA VAL A 148 5.63 3.78 12.89
C VAL A 148 6.75 2.90 13.43
N THR A 149 6.54 1.59 13.41
CA THR A 149 7.54 0.61 13.82
C THR A 149 8.07 -0.16 12.62
N PRO A 150 9.26 -0.79 12.72
CA PRO A 150 9.75 -1.65 11.65
C PRO A 150 8.82 -2.84 11.35
N GLU A 151 8.19 -3.41 12.40
CA GLU A 151 7.19 -4.46 12.28
C GLU A 151 6.01 -4.00 11.44
N LEU A 152 5.45 -2.81 11.74
CA LEU A 152 4.34 -2.23 10.99
C LEU A 152 4.70 -2.07 9.51
N MET A 153 5.87 -1.55 9.22
CA MET A 153 6.33 -1.37 7.84
C MET A 153 6.43 -2.71 7.11
N ILE A 154 7.03 -3.72 7.72
CA ILE A 154 7.20 -5.04 7.09
C ILE A 154 5.84 -5.72 6.87
N THR A 155 4.98 -5.74 7.88
CA THR A 155 3.63 -6.30 7.77
C THR A 155 2.81 -5.57 6.72
N GLY A 156 2.80 -4.23 6.75
CA GLY A 156 2.06 -3.44 5.77
C GLY A 156 2.56 -3.62 4.33
N ALA A 157 3.87 -3.78 4.11
CA ALA A 157 4.40 -4.08 2.78
C ALA A 157 3.89 -5.44 2.25
N VAL A 158 3.72 -6.43 3.13
CA VAL A 158 3.16 -7.74 2.78
C VAL A 158 1.65 -7.65 2.55
N ASP A 159 0.93 -6.89 3.39
CA ASP A 159 -0.52 -6.72 3.27
C ASP A 159 -0.90 -6.02 1.95
N LEU A 160 -0.14 -5.00 1.55
CA LEU A 160 -0.26 -4.38 0.22
C LEU A 160 -0.14 -5.41 -0.93
N LEU A 161 0.78 -6.37 -0.85
CA LEU A 161 0.89 -7.42 -1.86
C LEU A 161 -0.24 -8.44 -1.78
N ASN A 162 -0.69 -8.78 -0.58
CA ASN A 162 -1.79 -9.71 -0.36
C ASN A 162 -3.08 -9.14 -0.96
N GLU A 163 -3.35 -7.87 -0.71
CA GLU A 163 -4.49 -7.16 -1.28
C GLU A 163 -4.44 -7.16 -2.80
N VAL A 164 -3.29 -6.81 -3.39
CA VAL A 164 -3.08 -6.93 -4.83
C VAL A 164 -3.40 -8.34 -5.34
N SER A 165 -2.93 -9.37 -4.64
CA SER A 165 -3.09 -10.77 -5.04
C SER A 165 -4.50 -11.34 -4.84
N THR A 166 -5.36 -10.70 -4.06
CA THR A 166 -6.67 -11.24 -3.67
C THR A 166 -7.84 -10.41 -4.19
N THR A 167 -7.77 -9.08 -4.14
CA THR A 167 -8.88 -8.18 -4.51
C THR A 167 -8.60 -7.43 -5.81
N LYS A 168 -7.44 -6.79 -5.95
CA LYS A 168 -7.16 -5.93 -7.12
C LYS A 168 -6.88 -6.75 -8.38
N VAL A 169 -6.33 -7.96 -8.25
CA VAL A 169 -6.14 -8.89 -9.38
C VAL A 169 -7.43 -9.46 -9.95
N THR A 170 -8.56 -9.34 -9.27
CA THR A 170 -9.87 -9.73 -9.82
C THR A 170 -10.62 -8.55 -10.43
N GLY A 171 -10.13 -7.31 -10.24
CA GLY A 171 -10.78 -6.09 -10.72
C GLY A 171 -12.01 -5.70 -9.89
N GLU A 172 -12.00 -6.08 -8.62
CA GLU A 172 -13.07 -5.84 -7.65
C GLU A 172 -12.98 -4.48 -6.96
N GLU A 173 -11.86 -3.78 -7.09
CA GLU A 173 -11.64 -2.48 -6.47
C GLU A 173 -12.43 -1.40 -7.21
N GLU A 174 -12.16 -1.28 -8.51
CA GLU A 174 -12.69 -0.23 -9.36
C GLU A 174 -13.80 -0.79 -10.26
N ILE A 175 -14.89 -1.20 -9.63
CA ILE A 175 -15.94 -1.96 -10.31
C ILE A 175 -16.64 -1.17 -11.44
N PHE A 176 -16.60 0.16 -11.41
CA PHE A 176 -17.23 1.02 -12.43
C PHE A 176 -16.20 1.61 -13.39
N SER A 177 -15.07 2.10 -12.87
CA SER A 177 -14.06 2.85 -13.63
C SER A 177 -13.07 1.96 -14.35
N LYS A 178 -12.83 0.76 -13.81
CA LYS A 178 -11.81 -0.20 -14.23
C LYS A 178 -10.39 0.38 -14.17
N THR A 179 -10.11 1.25 -13.22
CA THR A 179 -8.77 1.83 -13.01
C THR A 179 -7.88 1.03 -12.07
N ASP A 180 -8.20 -0.24 -11.78
CA ASP A 180 -7.52 -1.08 -10.78
C ASP A 180 -5.99 -1.18 -10.99
N LEU A 181 -5.48 -1.00 -12.22
CA LEU A 181 -4.03 -0.98 -12.47
C LEU A 181 -3.31 0.24 -11.88
N TYR A 182 -4.01 1.35 -11.63
CA TYR A 182 -3.45 2.49 -10.90
C TYR A 182 -3.26 2.12 -9.43
N ASP A 183 -4.27 1.54 -8.81
CA ASP A 183 -4.25 1.11 -7.41
C ASP A 183 -3.22 -0.01 -7.22
N PHE A 184 -3.23 -1.03 -8.08
CA PHE A 184 -2.20 -2.07 -8.14
C PHE A 184 -0.80 -1.46 -8.17
N LYS A 185 -0.53 -0.54 -9.13
CA LYS A 185 0.79 0.09 -9.23
C LYS A 185 1.14 0.85 -7.96
N ALA A 186 0.18 1.55 -7.37
CA ALA A 186 0.39 2.29 -6.14
C ALA A 186 0.74 1.38 -4.95
N ASN A 187 0.06 0.25 -4.75
CA ASN A 187 0.43 -0.68 -3.67
C ASN A 187 1.82 -1.27 -3.90
N ILE A 188 2.17 -1.62 -5.15
CA ILE A 188 3.54 -2.06 -5.48
C ILE A 188 4.57 -0.97 -5.16
N GLU A 189 4.28 0.29 -5.48
CA GLU A 189 5.18 1.42 -5.15
C GLU A 189 5.29 1.65 -3.63
N GLY A 190 4.20 1.49 -2.88
CA GLY A 190 4.20 1.58 -1.41
C GLY A 190 5.07 0.50 -0.77
N ALA A 191 4.88 -0.77 -1.17
CA ALA A 191 5.67 -1.90 -0.71
C ALA A 191 7.15 -1.78 -1.14
N GLU A 192 7.41 -1.38 -2.38
CA GLU A 192 8.77 -1.16 -2.91
C GLU A 192 9.47 -0.04 -2.14
N LYS A 193 8.76 1.03 -1.77
CA LYS A 193 9.33 2.12 -0.97
C LYS A 193 9.82 1.65 0.40
N ILE A 194 9.05 0.79 1.07
CA ILE A 194 9.45 0.19 2.35
C ILE A 194 10.72 -0.66 2.17
N TYR A 195 10.76 -1.49 1.11
CA TYR A 195 11.95 -2.24 0.76
C TYR A 195 13.16 -1.33 0.50
N GLU A 196 13.02 -0.27 -0.29
CA GLU A 196 14.10 0.68 -0.58
C GLU A 196 14.68 1.31 0.69
N ILE A 197 13.81 1.65 1.65
CA ILE A 197 14.21 2.22 2.94
C ILE A 197 15.04 1.21 3.74
N PHE A 198 14.61 -0.06 3.80
CA PHE A 198 15.34 -1.11 4.52
C PHE A 198 16.54 -1.69 3.79
N LYS A 199 16.61 -1.53 2.47
CA LYS A 199 17.62 -2.14 1.60
C LYS A 199 19.06 -1.99 2.11
N PRO A 200 19.53 -0.80 2.56
CA PRO A 200 20.91 -0.66 3.04
C PRO A 200 21.23 -1.49 4.29
N GLN A 201 20.23 -1.77 5.13
CA GLN A 201 20.40 -2.65 6.29
C GLN A 201 20.28 -4.11 5.88
N LEU A 202 19.34 -4.42 5.00
CA LEU A 202 19.17 -5.77 4.46
C LEU A 202 20.42 -6.25 3.74
N GLU A 203 21.07 -5.42 2.94
CA GLU A 203 22.31 -5.80 2.23
C GLU A 203 23.46 -6.17 3.19
N LYS A 204 23.47 -5.63 4.42
CA LYS A 204 24.47 -6.00 5.45
C LYS A 204 24.14 -7.33 6.13
N VAL A 205 22.86 -7.69 6.19
CA VAL A 205 22.36 -8.88 6.88
C VAL A 205 22.26 -10.06 5.91
N ASP A 206 21.63 -9.85 4.76
CA ASP A 206 21.43 -10.83 3.69
C ASP A 206 21.36 -10.13 2.32
N ALA A 207 22.52 -9.92 1.70
CA ALA A 207 22.63 -9.35 0.35
C ALA A 207 21.95 -10.19 -0.73
N LYS A 208 21.84 -11.52 -0.54
CA LYS A 208 21.20 -12.40 -1.51
C LYS A 208 19.69 -12.18 -1.49
N LEU A 209 19.09 -12.11 -0.31
CA LEU A 209 17.67 -11.79 -0.14
C LEU A 209 17.35 -10.40 -0.71
N SER A 210 18.19 -9.40 -0.45
CA SER A 210 18.02 -8.06 -1.05
C SER A 210 18.02 -8.12 -2.59
N ALA A 211 18.98 -8.82 -3.19
CA ALA A 211 19.03 -8.96 -4.65
C ALA A 211 17.80 -9.71 -5.21
N GLU A 212 17.30 -10.72 -4.49
CA GLU A 212 16.08 -11.41 -4.87
C GLU A 212 14.86 -10.49 -4.85
N ILE A 213 14.62 -9.77 -3.74
CA ILE A 213 13.48 -8.84 -3.61
C ILE A 213 13.52 -7.77 -4.72
N ALA A 214 14.68 -7.17 -4.98
CA ALA A 214 14.85 -6.19 -6.07
C ALA A 214 14.44 -6.77 -7.43
N SER A 215 14.91 -7.97 -7.76
CA SER A 215 14.58 -8.63 -9.03
C SER A 215 13.09 -8.97 -9.14
N ARG A 216 12.43 -9.32 -8.03
CA ARG A 216 10.99 -9.59 -7.99
C ARG A 216 10.16 -8.33 -8.22
N PHE A 217 10.52 -7.21 -7.58
CA PHE A 217 9.88 -5.91 -7.86
C PHE A 217 10.07 -5.48 -9.31
N GLU A 218 11.29 -5.60 -9.86
CA GLU A 218 11.57 -5.31 -11.26
C GLU A 218 10.67 -6.13 -12.21
N ALA A 219 10.48 -7.42 -11.92
CA ALA A 219 9.61 -8.30 -12.72
C ALA A 219 8.14 -7.83 -12.70
N VAL A 220 7.59 -7.49 -11.52
CA VAL A 220 6.22 -6.97 -11.40
C VAL A 220 6.08 -5.63 -12.14
N ASN A 221 7.00 -4.69 -11.90
CA ASN A 221 7.02 -3.38 -12.53
C ASN A 221 7.13 -3.48 -14.06
N THR A 222 7.93 -4.41 -14.57
CA THR A 222 8.06 -4.67 -16.01
C THR A 222 6.74 -5.16 -16.63
N LEU A 223 5.98 -6.00 -15.92
CA LEU A 223 4.67 -6.45 -16.38
C LEU A 223 3.66 -5.30 -16.37
N LEU A 224 3.56 -4.54 -15.28
CA LEU A 224 2.69 -3.38 -15.19
C LEU A 224 3.00 -2.34 -16.28
N ALA A 225 4.28 -2.08 -16.56
CA ALA A 225 4.71 -1.12 -17.58
C ALA A 225 4.16 -1.44 -18.99
N LYS A 226 3.88 -2.70 -19.32
CA LYS A 226 3.26 -3.09 -20.61
C LYS A 226 1.85 -2.53 -20.78
N HIS A 227 1.18 -2.22 -19.67
CA HIS A 227 -0.19 -1.74 -19.61
C HIS A 227 -0.28 -0.22 -19.41
N ASN A 228 0.84 0.45 -19.16
CA ASN A 228 0.94 1.90 -19.04
C ASN A 228 1.29 2.54 -20.39
N LYS A 229 0.42 3.40 -20.91
CA LYS A 229 0.66 4.13 -22.17
C LYS A 229 1.59 5.33 -21.98
N SER A 230 1.73 5.82 -20.76
CA SER A 230 2.60 6.94 -20.43
C SER A 230 4.04 6.48 -20.26
N LYS A 231 4.98 7.29 -20.73
CA LYS A 231 6.43 7.05 -20.55
C LYS A 231 7.00 7.68 -19.28
N THR A 232 6.31 8.66 -18.71
CA THR A 232 6.82 9.50 -17.60
C THR A 232 5.75 9.76 -16.53
N GLY A 233 4.74 8.92 -16.46
CA GLY A 233 3.61 9.07 -15.53
C GLY A 233 2.68 7.87 -15.63
N TYR A 234 1.40 8.07 -15.31
CA TYR A 234 0.41 7.00 -15.25
C TYR A 234 -0.69 7.25 -16.29
N ASP A 235 -0.83 6.30 -17.24
CA ASP A 235 -1.94 6.21 -18.20
C ASP A 235 -2.23 4.72 -18.48
N TYR A 236 -2.73 4.01 -17.46
CA TYR A 236 -3.02 2.59 -17.58
C TYR A 236 -4.26 2.32 -18.44
N VAL A 237 -4.23 1.22 -19.18
CA VAL A 237 -5.45 0.65 -19.79
C VAL A 237 -6.44 0.23 -18.71
N ALA A 238 -7.73 0.25 -19.05
CA ALA A 238 -8.77 -0.26 -18.16
C ALA A 238 -8.56 -1.76 -17.87
N TYR A 239 -8.81 -2.18 -16.63
CA TYR A 239 -8.56 -3.55 -16.16
C TYR A 239 -9.25 -4.61 -17.02
N ASN A 240 -10.49 -4.33 -17.47
CA ASN A 240 -11.25 -5.22 -18.35
C ASN A 240 -10.68 -5.38 -19.78
N LYS A 241 -9.56 -4.75 -20.09
CA LYS A 241 -8.81 -4.94 -21.35
C LYS A 241 -7.70 -5.97 -21.22
N LEU A 242 -7.35 -6.41 -20.02
CA LEU A 242 -6.36 -7.44 -19.81
C LEU A 242 -6.94 -8.80 -20.20
N SER A 243 -6.12 -9.60 -20.87
CA SER A 243 -6.39 -11.02 -21.11
C SER A 243 -6.20 -11.82 -19.82
N LYS A 244 -6.79 -13.03 -19.79
CA LYS A 244 -6.61 -13.96 -18.66
C LYS A 244 -5.15 -14.31 -18.41
N ASP A 245 -4.34 -14.41 -19.47
CA ASP A 245 -2.91 -14.73 -19.36
C ASP A 245 -2.11 -13.56 -18.78
N GLU A 246 -2.47 -12.32 -19.12
CA GLU A 246 -1.85 -11.11 -18.54
C GLU A 246 -2.20 -10.98 -17.04
N ILE A 247 -3.47 -11.18 -16.68
CA ILE A 247 -3.91 -11.19 -15.26
C ILE A 247 -3.15 -12.27 -14.49
N LYS A 248 -3.08 -13.48 -15.03
CA LYS A 248 -2.34 -14.59 -14.42
C LYS A 248 -0.85 -14.27 -14.26
N ALA A 249 -0.22 -13.68 -15.27
CA ALA A 249 1.19 -13.30 -15.20
C ALA A 249 1.46 -12.27 -14.10
N LEU A 250 0.60 -11.27 -13.95
CA LEU A 250 0.67 -10.28 -12.85
C LEU A 250 0.51 -10.97 -11.50
N ALA A 251 -0.52 -11.81 -11.34
CA ALA A 251 -0.78 -12.56 -10.11
C ALA A 251 0.42 -13.43 -9.69
N GLU A 252 0.98 -14.20 -10.63
CA GLU A 252 2.14 -15.06 -10.38
C GLU A 252 3.39 -14.26 -10.01
N ALA A 253 3.58 -13.08 -10.59
CA ALA A 253 4.71 -12.21 -10.27
C ALA A 253 4.60 -11.65 -8.84
N VAL A 254 3.40 -11.20 -8.43
CA VAL A 254 3.13 -10.73 -7.07
C VAL A 254 3.29 -11.86 -6.04
N ASN A 255 2.74 -13.04 -6.32
CA ASN A 255 2.89 -14.20 -5.44
C ASN A 255 4.36 -14.58 -5.22
N LYS A 256 5.19 -14.50 -6.28
CA LYS A 256 6.65 -14.76 -6.18
C LYS A 256 7.42 -13.68 -5.43
N LEU A 257 6.86 -12.48 -5.29
CA LEU A 257 7.44 -11.38 -4.51
C LEU A 257 7.10 -11.50 -3.01
N GLY A 258 5.89 -11.97 -2.69
CA GLY A 258 5.37 -12.00 -1.31
C GLY A 258 6.27 -12.72 -0.31
N GLU A 259 6.70 -13.95 -0.61
CA GLU A 259 7.55 -14.73 0.31
C GLU A 259 8.91 -14.05 0.57
N PRO A 260 9.72 -13.67 -0.45
CA PRO A 260 10.95 -12.93 -0.21
C PRO A 260 10.72 -11.62 0.56
N LEU A 261 9.66 -10.88 0.28
CA LEU A 261 9.39 -9.61 0.97
C LEU A 261 9.07 -9.84 2.45
N ALA A 262 8.32 -10.88 2.80
CA ALA A 262 8.03 -11.24 4.19
C ALA A 262 9.31 -11.59 4.98
N GLN A 263 10.36 -12.05 4.31
CA GLN A 263 11.66 -12.32 4.94
C GLN A 263 12.42 -11.05 5.35
N LEU A 264 11.93 -9.84 5.04
CA LEU A 264 12.42 -8.59 5.67
C LEU A 264 12.40 -8.66 7.21
N GLY A 265 11.56 -9.52 7.79
CA GLY A 265 11.56 -9.82 9.22
C GLY A 265 12.91 -10.28 9.78
N VAL A 266 13.86 -10.72 8.94
CA VAL A 266 15.25 -10.98 9.37
C VAL A 266 15.91 -9.76 10.02
N LEU A 267 15.48 -8.54 9.67
CA LEU A 267 15.97 -7.30 10.28
C LEU A 267 15.51 -7.13 11.73
N LEU A 268 14.42 -7.79 12.11
CA LEU A 268 13.86 -7.78 13.46
C LEU A 268 14.50 -8.84 14.36
N ASN A 269 15.01 -9.91 13.77
CA ASN A 269 15.57 -11.05 14.49
C ASN A 269 17.01 -10.78 14.94
N LYS A 270 17.19 -10.73 16.27
CA LYS A 270 18.47 -10.97 16.96
C LYS A 270 18.24 -11.86 18.16
#